data_AF-D3H7V2-F1
#
_entry.id   AF-D3H7V2-F1
#
_cell.length_a   1.000
_cell.length_b   1.000
_cell.length_c   1.000
_cell.angle_alpha   90.00
_cell.angle_beta   90.00
_cell.angle_gamma   90.00
#
_symmetry.space_group_name_H-M   'P 1'
#
loop_
_entity.id
_entity.type
_entity.pdbx_description
1 polymer ?
#
loop_
_entity_poly.entity_id
_entity_poly.type
_entity_poly.pdbx_seq_one_letter_code
_entity_poly.pdbx_strand_id
1 'polypeptide(L)'
;MLQNKSNIEQTNKHLMYMVGIFFVFLILGIWLSTCLWYQIIMTVYFLIIFIFIIIIGISNMKKLKDKAPFEFFSNLLAIALTIFPLSLVVFGKNDNLSDSVKTFYAIAVGIGVNYVIDSIFKFVESEVVGDKKKLLTKKAAFNKILFNIIYISEYISFILIEYLPVWFDNVKQYHIGFINTIIELFCQLDYWLKLLIVTVIILVTLMAIVIIVMESIKKEVNNEMENDMDTLREKLSNELNRVSEIRTLLKNMNTDIDVHLEKIEHKLNVGINKLNKIDK
;
A
#
# COMPACT_ATOMS: atom_id res chain seq x y z
N MET A 1 22.86 14.02 4.09
CA MET A 1 21.83 13.43 3.20
C MET A 1 22.43 12.54 2.10
N LEU A 2 23.47 12.99 1.39
CA LEU A 2 24.14 12.25 0.31
C LEU A 2 24.78 10.91 0.75
N GLN A 3 25.48 10.89 1.88
CA GLN A 3 26.13 9.69 2.44
C GLN A 3 25.15 8.57 2.81
N ASN A 4 23.91 8.93 3.16
CA ASN A 4 22.87 7.96 3.52
C ASN A 4 22.19 7.39 2.26
N LYS A 5 22.24 8.12 1.13
CA LYS A 5 21.70 7.68 -0.16
C LYS A 5 22.66 6.69 -0.85
N SER A 6 23.97 6.96 -0.81
CA SER A 6 24.98 6.03 -1.38
C SER A 6 25.06 4.71 -0.61
N ASN A 7 24.91 4.73 0.71
CA ASN A 7 24.88 3.51 1.53
C ASN A 7 23.66 2.63 1.24
N ILE A 8 22.48 3.21 0.98
CA ILE A 8 21.27 2.46 0.64
C ILE A 8 21.42 1.82 -0.76
N GLU A 9 21.95 2.57 -1.71
CA GLU A 9 22.16 2.11 -3.07
C GLU A 9 23.22 0.99 -3.16
N GLN A 10 24.28 1.09 -2.35
CA GLN A 10 25.31 0.06 -2.22
C GLN A 10 24.77 -1.20 -1.53
N THR A 11 23.94 -1.05 -0.49
CA THR A 11 23.28 -2.18 0.20
C THR A 11 22.32 -2.93 -0.74
N ASN A 12 21.55 -2.20 -1.56
CA ASN A 12 20.66 -2.80 -2.56
C ASN A 12 21.43 -3.57 -3.64
N LYS A 13 22.58 -3.06 -4.11
CA LYS A 13 23.45 -3.79 -5.04
C LYS A 13 23.98 -5.09 -4.45
N HIS A 14 24.48 -5.07 -3.20
CA HIS A 14 24.95 -6.30 -2.53
C HIS A 14 23.84 -7.33 -2.35
N LEU A 15 22.62 -6.90 -2.01
CA LEU A 15 21.47 -7.78 -1.89
C LEU A 15 21.10 -8.42 -3.25
N MET A 16 21.14 -7.65 -4.33
CA MET A 16 20.86 -8.13 -5.69
C MET A 16 21.90 -9.16 -6.16
N TYR A 17 23.19 -8.95 -5.84
CA TYR A 17 24.24 -9.94 -6.11
C TYR A 17 24.05 -11.22 -5.30
N MET A 18 23.69 -11.13 -4.02
CA MET A 18 23.39 -12.32 -3.21
C MET A 18 22.19 -13.08 -3.78
N VAL A 19 21.10 -12.41 -4.17
CA VAL A 19 19.95 -13.07 -4.82
C VAL A 19 20.35 -13.72 -6.15
N GLY A 20 21.19 -13.06 -6.97
CA GLY A 20 21.70 -13.64 -8.21
C GLY A 20 22.53 -14.91 -7.98
N ILE A 21 23.43 -14.89 -6.98
CA ILE A 21 24.23 -16.06 -6.57
C ILE A 21 23.32 -17.20 -6.07
N PHE A 22 22.27 -16.89 -5.32
CA PHE A 22 21.28 -17.86 -4.86
C PHE A 22 20.60 -18.60 -6.03
N PHE A 23 20.20 -17.89 -7.08
CA PHE A 23 19.60 -18.51 -8.28
C PHE A 23 20.56 -19.45 -9.00
N VAL A 24 21.85 -19.08 -9.11
CA VAL A 24 22.89 -19.96 -9.71
C VAL A 24 23.05 -21.23 -8.88
N PHE A 25 23.07 -21.11 -7.55
CA PHE A 25 23.13 -22.27 -6.67
C PHE A 25 21.87 -23.14 -6.74
N LEU A 26 20.68 -22.55 -6.91
CA LEU A 26 19.42 -23.27 -7.11
C LEU A 26 19.46 -24.16 -8.37
N ILE A 27 19.98 -23.62 -9.48
CA ILE A 27 20.14 -24.36 -10.74
C ILE A 27 21.16 -25.49 -10.59
N LEU A 28 22.28 -25.24 -9.90
CA LEU A 28 23.28 -26.27 -9.59
C LEU A 28 22.72 -27.36 -8.66
N GLY A 29 21.76 -27.02 -7.80
CA GLY A 29 21.08 -27.97 -6.91
C GLY A 29 20.29 -29.05 -7.63
N ILE A 30 19.84 -28.79 -8.86
CA ILE A 30 19.16 -29.80 -9.68
C ILE A 30 20.06 -31.02 -9.93
N TRP A 31 21.37 -30.79 -10.07
CA TRP A 31 22.35 -31.84 -10.39
C TRP A 31 23.19 -32.29 -9.18
N LEU A 32 23.42 -31.41 -8.20
CA LEU A 32 24.29 -31.68 -7.04
C LEU A 32 23.54 -31.85 -5.71
N SER A 33 22.20 -31.91 -5.69
CA SER A 33 21.42 -32.03 -4.44
C SER A 33 21.80 -33.22 -3.55
N THR A 34 22.30 -34.32 -4.14
CA THR A 34 22.75 -35.53 -3.42
C THR A 34 24.19 -35.43 -2.90
N CYS A 35 24.96 -34.40 -3.29
CA CYS A 35 26.33 -34.20 -2.84
C CYS A 35 26.37 -33.52 -1.46
N LEU A 36 26.96 -34.21 -0.48
CA LEU A 36 27.13 -33.71 0.90
C LEU A 36 27.81 -32.34 0.98
N TRP A 37 28.83 -32.10 0.15
CA TRP A 37 29.54 -30.81 0.12
C TRP A 37 28.65 -29.67 -0.37
N TYR A 38 27.79 -29.93 -1.36
CA TYR A 38 26.82 -28.94 -1.84
C TYR A 38 25.81 -28.59 -0.73
N GLN A 39 25.30 -29.59 0.00
CA GLN A 39 24.37 -29.37 1.12
C GLN A 39 24.99 -28.52 2.24
N ILE A 40 26.26 -28.79 2.61
CA ILE A 40 26.99 -28.02 3.62
C ILE A 40 27.20 -26.58 3.16
N ILE A 41 27.68 -26.36 1.93
CA ILE A 41 27.90 -25.03 1.36
C ILE A 41 26.59 -24.23 1.33
N MET A 42 25.50 -24.86 0.90
CA MET A 42 24.18 -24.22 0.87
C MET A 42 23.69 -23.84 2.26
N THR A 43 23.89 -24.71 3.25
CA THR A 43 23.48 -24.44 4.63
C THR A 43 24.27 -23.26 5.21
N VAL A 44 25.59 -23.22 5.00
CA VAL A 44 26.43 -22.09 5.43
C VAL A 44 26.04 -20.79 4.70
N TYR A 45 25.77 -20.88 3.41
CA TYR A 45 25.34 -19.73 2.60
C TYR A 45 24.01 -19.14 3.09
N PHE A 46 23.01 -19.99 3.35
CA PHE A 46 21.73 -19.57 3.94
C PHE A 46 21.92 -18.93 5.31
N LEU A 47 22.80 -19.47 6.14
CA LEU A 47 23.09 -18.94 7.47
C LEU A 47 23.74 -17.54 7.40
N ILE A 48 24.66 -17.32 6.47
CA ILE A 48 25.26 -16.00 6.22
C ILE A 48 24.19 -14.99 5.76
N ILE A 49 23.35 -15.37 4.80
CA ILE A 49 22.24 -14.52 4.34
C ILE A 49 21.30 -14.17 5.50
N PHE A 50 20.95 -15.17 6.31
CA PHE A 50 20.05 -14.98 7.45
C PHE A 50 20.61 -13.97 8.45
N ILE A 51 21.89 -14.13 8.85
CA ILE A 51 22.58 -13.17 9.73
C ILE A 51 22.60 -11.77 9.10
N PHE A 52 22.90 -11.68 7.80
CA PHE A 52 22.97 -10.41 7.09
C PHE A 52 21.61 -9.69 7.06
N ILE A 53 20.52 -10.42 6.83
CA ILE A 53 19.14 -9.90 6.89
C ILE A 53 18.82 -9.38 8.29
N ILE A 54 19.18 -10.12 9.34
CA ILE A 54 18.98 -9.69 10.73
C ILE A 54 19.75 -8.39 11.01
N ILE A 55 21.01 -8.29 10.60
CA ILE A 55 21.84 -7.10 10.80
C ILE A 55 21.22 -5.89 10.08
N ILE A 56 20.77 -6.06 8.83
CA ILE A 56 20.07 -5.01 8.09
C ILE A 56 18.79 -4.60 8.81
N GLY A 57 18.00 -5.58 9.27
CA GLY A 57 16.79 -5.36 10.04
C GLY A 57 17.05 -4.51 11.29
N ILE A 58 18.02 -4.88 12.10
CA ILE A 58 18.41 -4.14 13.32
C ILE A 58 18.90 -2.72 12.96
N SER A 59 19.72 -2.58 11.92
CA SER A 59 20.22 -1.28 11.47
C SER A 59 19.09 -0.36 11.01
N ASN A 60 18.11 -0.90 10.27
CA ASN A 60 16.93 -0.15 9.84
C ASN A 60 16.04 0.23 11.04
N MET A 61 15.83 -0.68 11.99
CA MET A 61 15.09 -0.38 13.21
C MET A 61 15.75 0.72 14.04
N LYS A 62 17.09 0.73 14.17
CA LYS A 62 17.82 1.83 14.81
C LYS A 62 17.62 3.16 14.09
N LYS A 63 17.66 3.17 12.76
CA LYS A 63 17.42 4.39 11.96
C LYS A 63 15.97 4.90 12.07
N LEU A 64 15.01 3.99 12.17
CA LEU A 64 13.59 4.29 12.36
C LEU A 64 13.33 4.95 13.72
N LYS A 65 14.03 4.52 14.78
CA LYS A 65 13.87 5.08 16.14
C LYS A 65 14.04 6.61 16.17
N ASP A 66 15.05 7.13 15.48
CA ASP A 66 15.37 8.57 15.51
C ASP A 66 14.56 9.40 14.51
N LYS A 67 14.14 8.80 13.38
CA LYS A 67 13.49 9.52 12.26
C LYS A 67 11.98 9.36 12.21
N ALA A 68 11.47 8.22 12.67
CA ALA A 68 10.05 7.86 12.60
C ALA A 68 9.69 6.98 13.81
N PRO A 69 9.66 7.56 15.03
CA PRO A 69 9.50 6.80 16.27
C PRO A 69 8.20 5.99 16.30
N PHE A 70 7.12 6.53 15.73
CA PHE A 70 5.86 5.78 15.59
C PHE A 70 6.00 4.52 14.74
N GLU A 71 6.71 4.59 13.61
CA GLU A 71 6.92 3.43 12.73
C GLU A 71 7.83 2.39 13.40
N PHE A 72 8.83 2.84 14.16
CA PHE A 72 9.63 1.95 14.99
C PHE A 72 8.78 1.19 16.01
N PHE A 73 7.93 1.89 16.78
CA PHE A 73 7.06 1.26 17.77
C PHE A 73 6.00 0.35 17.15
N SER A 74 5.39 0.77 16.04
CA SER A 74 4.44 -0.06 15.30
C SER A 74 5.09 -1.35 14.80
N ASN A 75 6.28 -1.28 14.20
CA ASN A 75 7.00 -2.47 13.74
C ASN A 75 7.42 -3.38 14.89
N LEU A 76 7.85 -2.81 16.02
CA LEU A 76 8.18 -3.58 17.21
C LEU A 76 6.95 -4.31 17.76
N LEU A 77 5.80 -3.62 17.80
CA LEU A 77 4.53 -4.20 18.23
C LEU A 77 4.06 -5.29 17.27
N ALA A 78 4.21 -5.10 15.95
CA ALA A 78 3.93 -6.12 14.94
C ALA A 78 4.76 -7.38 15.17
N ILE A 79 6.08 -7.24 15.37
CA ILE A 79 6.97 -8.36 15.68
C ILE A 79 6.55 -9.04 16.99
N ALA A 80 6.28 -8.27 18.03
CA ALA A 80 5.85 -8.79 19.32
C ALA A 80 4.55 -9.59 19.19
N LEU A 81 3.57 -9.09 18.45
CA LEU A 81 2.29 -9.76 18.24
C LEU A 81 2.44 -11.01 17.38
N THR A 82 3.27 -11.02 16.35
CA THR A 82 3.56 -12.24 15.57
C THR A 82 4.25 -13.33 16.41
N ILE A 83 5.12 -12.95 17.35
CA ILE A 83 5.86 -13.90 18.20
C ILE A 83 5.03 -14.33 19.43
N PHE A 84 4.08 -13.52 19.86
CA PHE A 84 3.33 -13.76 21.10
C PHE A 84 2.54 -15.09 21.10
N PRO A 85 1.77 -15.46 20.05
CA PRO A 85 1.12 -16.76 19.97
C PRO A 85 2.10 -17.93 19.99
N LEU A 86 3.27 -17.78 19.35
CA LEU A 86 4.35 -18.77 19.39
C LEU A 86 4.87 -18.98 20.81
N SER A 87 5.02 -17.90 21.58
CA SER A 87 5.40 -18.00 23.00
C SER A 87 4.35 -18.73 23.83
N LEU A 88 3.06 -18.53 23.53
CA LEU A 88 1.98 -19.26 24.19
C LEU A 88 1.98 -20.75 23.83
N VAL A 89 2.31 -21.12 22.59
CA VAL A 89 2.39 -22.53 22.17
C VAL A 89 3.63 -23.23 22.76
N VAL A 90 4.77 -22.56 22.81
CA VAL A 90 6.04 -23.15 23.30
C VAL A 90 6.10 -23.21 24.83
N PHE A 91 5.61 -22.18 25.52
CA PHE A 91 5.68 -22.08 26.98
C PHE A 91 4.35 -22.37 27.68
N GLY A 92 3.23 -22.38 26.95
CA GLY A 92 1.91 -22.70 27.48
C GLY A 92 1.70 -24.19 27.63
N LYS A 93 2.31 -24.77 28.67
CA LYS A 93 1.80 -26.01 29.27
C LYS A 93 0.48 -25.67 29.97
N ASN A 94 -0.65 -25.72 29.28
CA ASN A 94 -1.94 -25.61 29.96
C ASN A 94 -3.05 -26.30 29.16
N ASP A 95 -3.23 -27.59 29.47
CA ASP A 95 -4.41 -28.38 29.12
C ASP A 95 -5.69 -27.90 29.87
N ASN A 96 -5.60 -26.80 30.63
CA ASN A 96 -6.64 -26.30 31.53
C ASN A 96 -7.52 -25.17 30.97
N LEU A 97 -7.24 -24.66 29.77
CA LEU A 97 -8.16 -23.73 29.09
C LEU A 97 -9.07 -24.50 28.14
N SER A 98 -10.39 -24.33 28.31
CA SER A 98 -11.34 -24.89 27.35
C SER A 98 -11.11 -24.27 25.97
N ASP A 99 -11.33 -25.05 24.92
CA ASP A 99 -11.08 -24.62 23.54
C ASP A 99 -11.90 -23.38 23.18
N SER A 100 -13.09 -23.23 23.77
CA SER A 100 -13.90 -22.01 23.64
C SER A 100 -13.22 -20.76 24.21
N VAL A 101 -12.50 -20.86 25.34
CA VAL A 101 -11.77 -19.72 25.91
C VAL A 101 -10.54 -19.40 25.05
N LYS A 102 -9.85 -20.41 24.49
CA LYS A 102 -8.73 -20.20 23.57
C LYS A 102 -9.18 -19.50 22.29
N THR A 103 -10.28 -19.94 21.68
CA THR A 103 -10.86 -19.32 20.47
C THR A 103 -11.38 -17.91 20.76
N PHE A 104 -12.06 -17.71 21.89
CA PHE A 104 -12.50 -16.38 22.30
C PHE A 104 -11.32 -15.44 22.51
N TYR A 105 -10.25 -15.87 23.18
CA TYR A 105 -9.06 -15.06 23.41
C TYR A 105 -8.35 -14.71 22.09
N ALA A 106 -8.24 -15.67 21.17
CA ALA A 106 -7.64 -15.44 19.84
C ALA A 106 -8.40 -14.37 19.03
N ILE A 107 -9.73 -14.39 19.08
CA ILE A 107 -10.58 -13.43 18.34
C ILE A 107 -10.67 -12.09 19.07
N ALA A 108 -10.93 -12.10 20.38
CA ALA A 108 -11.19 -10.91 21.17
C ALA A 108 -9.93 -10.04 21.34
N VAL A 109 -8.74 -10.63 21.46
CA VAL A 109 -7.49 -9.88 21.55
C VAL A 109 -7.21 -9.12 20.25
N GLY A 110 -7.40 -9.76 19.09
CA GLY A 110 -7.21 -9.09 17.81
C GLY A 110 -8.15 -7.90 17.62
N ILE A 111 -9.44 -8.07 17.95
CA ILE A 111 -10.44 -7.00 17.90
C ILE A 111 -10.11 -5.90 18.91
N GLY A 112 -9.76 -6.26 20.14
CA GLY A 112 -9.47 -5.33 21.22
C GLY A 112 -8.24 -4.46 20.92
N VAL A 113 -7.14 -5.05 20.46
CA VAL A 113 -5.94 -4.29 20.08
C VAL A 113 -6.23 -3.36 18.91
N ASN A 114 -6.98 -3.81 17.89
CA ASN A 114 -7.35 -2.95 16.77
C ASN A 114 -8.20 -1.76 17.23
N TYR A 115 -9.15 -1.98 18.14
CA TYR A 115 -9.98 -0.92 18.70
C TYR A 115 -9.16 0.10 19.52
N VAL A 116 -8.21 -0.38 20.33
CA VAL A 116 -7.31 0.48 21.11
C VAL A 116 -6.45 1.33 20.18
N ILE A 117 -5.87 0.73 19.13
CA ILE A 117 -5.05 1.45 18.15
C ILE A 117 -5.88 2.51 17.41
N ASP A 118 -7.09 2.15 16.93
CA ASP A 118 -8.01 3.08 16.25
C ASP A 118 -8.40 4.25 17.16
N SER A 119 -8.64 3.97 18.44
CA SER A 119 -8.97 4.99 19.45
C SER A 119 -7.80 5.94 19.72
N ILE A 120 -6.58 5.42 19.81
CA ILE A 120 -5.36 6.25 19.96
C ILE A 120 -5.19 7.17 18.75
N PHE A 121 -5.39 6.66 17.53
CA PHE A 121 -5.29 7.49 16.33
C PHE A 121 -6.34 8.59 16.31
N LYS A 122 -7.60 8.29 16.67
CA LYS A 122 -8.66 9.30 16.77
C LYS A 122 -8.39 10.34 17.84
N PHE A 123 -7.82 9.93 18.98
CA PHE A 123 -7.40 10.84 20.03
C PHE A 123 -6.36 11.83 19.51
N VAL A 124 -5.29 11.34 18.87
CA VAL A 124 -4.25 12.19 18.29
C VAL A 124 -4.78 13.02 17.11
N GLU A 125 -5.72 12.50 16.33
CA GLU A 125 -6.34 13.22 15.20
C GLU A 125 -7.06 14.49 15.65
N SER A 126 -7.62 14.50 16.86
CA SER A 126 -8.29 15.68 17.42
C SER A 126 -7.34 16.87 17.67
N GLU A 127 -6.04 16.62 17.76
CA GLU A 127 -5.01 17.62 18.05
C GLU A 127 -4.26 18.12 16.80
N VAL A 128 -4.52 17.54 15.62
CA VAL A 128 -3.73 17.75 14.40
C VAL A 128 -4.59 18.33 13.27
N VAL A 129 -4.11 19.42 12.64
CA VAL A 129 -4.85 20.16 11.59
C VAL A 129 -4.08 20.13 10.25
N GLY A 130 -4.82 20.28 9.14
CA GLY A 130 -4.25 20.47 7.80
C GLY A 130 -3.55 19.23 7.23
N ASP A 131 -2.43 19.41 6.53
CA ASP A 131 -1.72 18.31 5.85
C ASP A 131 -1.13 17.27 6.81
N LYS A 132 -0.84 17.67 8.06
CA LYS A 132 -0.43 16.73 9.10
C LYS A 132 -1.55 15.77 9.48
N LYS A 133 -2.81 16.21 9.38
CA LYS A 133 -3.99 15.36 9.60
C LYS A 133 -4.09 14.29 8.52
N LYS A 134 -3.92 14.66 7.24
CA LYS A 134 -3.88 13.70 6.12
C LYS A 134 -2.77 12.66 6.29
N LEU A 135 -1.58 13.10 6.71
CA LEU A 135 -0.46 12.19 6.99
C LEU A 135 -0.80 11.21 8.13
N LEU A 136 -1.41 11.70 9.21
CA LEU A 136 -1.85 10.88 10.33
C LEU A 136 -2.91 9.86 9.89
N THR A 137 -3.92 10.28 9.12
CA THR A 137 -4.96 9.38 8.59
C THR A 137 -4.35 8.27 7.73
N LYS A 138 -3.35 8.60 6.89
CA LYS A 138 -2.63 7.61 6.09
C LYS A 138 -1.86 6.61 6.95
N LYS A 139 -1.19 7.09 8.01
CA LYS A 139 -0.49 6.23 8.97
C LYS A 139 -1.46 5.34 9.76
N ALA A 140 -2.60 5.88 10.17
CA ALA A 140 -3.67 5.15 10.84
C ALA A 140 -4.21 4.01 9.97
N ALA A 141 -4.54 4.31 8.71
CA ALA A 141 -5.03 3.33 7.75
C ALA A 141 -4.00 2.21 7.50
N PHE A 142 -2.72 2.57 7.29
CA PHE A 142 -1.64 1.59 7.12
C PHE A 142 -1.50 0.68 8.35
N ASN A 143 -1.51 1.25 9.54
CA ASN A 143 -1.36 0.49 10.79
C ASN A 143 -2.53 -0.49 10.98
N LYS A 144 -3.75 -0.03 10.67
CA LYS A 144 -4.96 -0.86 10.72
C LYS A 144 -4.87 -2.05 9.76
N ILE A 145 -4.43 -1.81 8.53
CA ILE A 145 -4.17 -2.86 7.54
C ILE A 145 -3.12 -3.84 8.06
N LEU A 146 -1.98 -3.34 8.56
CA LEU A 146 -0.87 -4.16 9.05
C LEU A 146 -1.33 -5.11 10.16
N PHE A 147 -1.96 -4.59 11.21
CA PHE A 147 -2.41 -5.43 12.32
C PHE A 147 -3.51 -6.39 11.92
N ASN A 148 -4.45 -5.98 11.06
CA ASN A 148 -5.48 -6.89 10.53
C ASN A 148 -4.86 -8.06 9.76
N ILE A 149 -3.85 -7.81 8.93
CA ILE A 149 -3.15 -8.88 8.20
C ILE A 149 -2.47 -9.84 9.17
N ILE A 150 -1.81 -9.32 10.21
CA ILE A 150 -1.17 -10.16 11.24
C ILE A 150 -2.20 -11.10 11.87
N TYR A 151 -3.32 -10.56 12.36
CA TYR A 151 -4.36 -11.38 13.01
C TYR A 151 -4.99 -12.42 12.07
N ILE A 152 -5.33 -12.01 10.84
CA ILE A 152 -5.89 -12.93 9.86
C ILE A 152 -4.88 -14.03 9.52
N SER A 153 -3.60 -13.67 9.35
CA SER A 153 -2.56 -14.64 9.02
C SER A 153 -2.37 -15.67 10.13
N GLU A 154 -2.32 -15.25 11.39
CA GLU A 154 -2.20 -16.15 12.54
C GLU A 154 -3.40 -17.09 12.62
N TYR A 155 -4.62 -16.56 12.49
CA TYR A 155 -5.83 -17.37 12.59
C TYR A 155 -5.92 -18.43 11.48
N ILE A 156 -5.64 -18.03 10.23
CA ILE A 156 -5.66 -18.97 9.11
C ILE A 156 -4.56 -20.03 9.29
N SER A 157 -3.38 -19.67 9.83
CA SER A 157 -2.31 -20.64 10.10
C SER A 157 -2.69 -21.71 11.11
N PHE A 158 -3.35 -21.33 12.20
CA PHE A 158 -3.81 -22.30 13.21
C PHE A 158 -4.73 -23.34 12.58
N ILE A 159 -5.70 -22.88 11.79
CA ILE A 159 -6.61 -23.77 11.06
C ILE A 159 -5.82 -24.62 10.05
N LEU A 160 -5.01 -23.99 9.21
CA LEU A 160 -4.29 -24.71 8.15
C LEU A 160 -3.41 -25.82 8.69
N ILE A 161 -2.72 -25.61 9.80
CA ILE A 161 -1.83 -26.63 10.38
C ILE A 161 -2.60 -27.83 10.92
N GLU A 162 -3.80 -27.61 11.44
CA GLU A 162 -4.67 -28.69 11.91
C GLU A 162 -5.21 -29.54 10.74
N TYR A 163 -5.53 -28.91 9.61
CA TYR A 163 -6.05 -29.58 8.40
C TYR A 163 -4.95 -30.02 7.40
N LEU A 164 -3.71 -29.58 7.60
CA LEU A 164 -2.57 -29.84 6.72
C LEU A 164 -2.29 -31.33 6.47
N PRO A 165 -2.34 -32.23 7.48
CA PRO A 165 -2.07 -33.65 7.27
C PRO A 165 -3.02 -34.28 6.25
N VAL A 166 -4.31 -33.98 6.36
CA VAL A 166 -5.35 -34.47 5.44
C VAL A 166 -5.15 -33.93 4.02
N TRP A 167 -4.74 -32.65 3.92
CA TRP A 167 -4.42 -32.05 2.63
C TRP A 167 -3.20 -32.70 1.97
N PHE A 168 -2.15 -32.99 2.75
CA PHE A 168 -0.94 -33.64 2.25
C PHE A 168 -1.15 -35.10 1.83
N ASP A 169 -2.01 -35.84 2.52
CA ASP A 169 -2.37 -37.20 2.12
C ASP A 169 -3.01 -37.23 0.72
N ASN A 170 -3.84 -36.23 0.39
CA ASN A 170 -4.40 -36.07 -0.96
C ASN A 170 -3.35 -35.65 -1.99
N VAL A 171 -2.39 -34.79 -1.62
CA VAL A 171 -1.33 -34.32 -2.54
C VAL A 171 -0.32 -35.43 -2.86
N LYS A 172 0.00 -36.30 -1.90
CA LYS A 172 0.89 -37.46 -2.10
C LYS A 172 0.40 -38.39 -3.22
N GLN A 173 -0.91 -38.41 -3.47
CA GLN A 173 -1.55 -39.21 -4.52
C GLN A 173 -1.14 -38.78 -5.96
N TYR A 174 -0.65 -37.55 -6.14
CA TYR A 174 -0.25 -37.01 -7.45
C TYR A 174 1.22 -37.27 -7.83
N HIS A 175 2.00 -37.97 -7.00
CA HIS A 175 3.36 -38.48 -7.28
C HIS A 175 4.35 -37.49 -7.92
N ILE A 176 4.36 -36.22 -7.51
CA ILE A 176 5.41 -35.27 -7.93
C ILE A 176 6.59 -35.39 -6.95
N GLY A 177 7.66 -36.08 -7.38
CA GLY A 177 8.77 -36.51 -6.51
C GLY A 177 9.42 -35.40 -5.65
N PHE A 178 9.62 -34.20 -6.21
CA PHE A 178 10.21 -33.07 -5.46
C PHE A 178 9.26 -32.49 -4.40
N ILE A 179 7.97 -32.43 -4.72
CA ILE A 179 6.93 -31.90 -3.81
C ILE A 179 6.76 -32.83 -2.60
N ASN A 180 6.78 -34.14 -2.82
CA ASN A 180 6.71 -35.12 -1.74
C ASN A 180 7.88 -34.99 -0.75
N THR A 181 9.10 -34.77 -1.23
CA THR A 181 10.28 -34.56 -0.36
C THR A 181 10.15 -33.32 0.50
N ILE A 182 9.68 -32.19 -0.07
CA ILE A 182 9.47 -30.95 0.69
C ILE A 182 8.37 -31.14 1.75
N ILE A 183 7.27 -31.80 1.37
CA ILE A 183 6.15 -32.08 2.28
C ILE A 183 6.60 -32.95 3.45
N GLU A 184 7.38 -34.02 3.20
CA GLU A 184 7.89 -34.87 4.28
C GLU A 184 8.83 -34.13 5.23
N LEU A 185 9.72 -33.30 4.68
CA LEU A 185 10.63 -32.48 5.48
C LEU A 185 9.86 -31.46 6.33
N PHE A 186 8.80 -30.87 5.78
CA PHE A 186 7.89 -30.00 6.51
C PHE A 186 7.11 -30.75 7.60
N CYS A 187 6.61 -31.96 7.31
CA CYS A 187 5.90 -32.79 8.28
C CYS A 187 6.77 -33.23 9.46
N GLN A 188 8.09 -33.33 9.29
CA GLN A 188 9.03 -33.66 10.37
C GLN A 188 9.35 -32.48 11.30
N LEU A 189 9.00 -31.24 10.92
CA LEU A 189 9.25 -30.08 11.76
C LEU A 189 8.39 -30.08 13.04
N ASP A 190 8.91 -29.48 14.09
CA ASP A 190 8.13 -29.21 15.30
C ASP A 190 6.91 -28.33 14.98
N TYR A 191 5.83 -28.51 15.76
CA TYR A 191 4.58 -27.78 15.60
C TYR A 191 4.78 -26.25 15.61
N TRP A 192 5.64 -25.74 16.49
CA TRP A 192 5.92 -24.31 16.59
C TRP A 192 6.62 -23.76 15.33
N LEU A 193 7.55 -24.51 14.73
CA LEU A 193 8.21 -24.12 13.47
C LEU A 193 7.23 -24.14 12.30
N LYS A 194 6.35 -25.14 12.22
CA LYS A 194 5.27 -25.20 11.23
C LYS A 194 4.37 -23.97 11.33
N LEU A 195 3.97 -23.61 12.54
CA LEU A 195 3.14 -22.43 12.83
C LEU A 195 3.79 -21.13 12.39
N LEU A 196 5.08 -20.98 12.66
CA LEU A 196 5.82 -19.80 12.22
C LEU A 196 5.90 -19.71 10.70
N ILE A 197 6.28 -20.80 10.03
CA ILE A 197 6.46 -20.82 8.57
C ILE A 197 5.14 -20.52 7.85
N VAL A 198 4.06 -21.20 8.23
CA VAL A 198 2.75 -21.00 7.60
C VAL A 198 2.23 -19.58 7.82
N THR A 199 2.39 -19.04 9.04
CA THR A 199 2.00 -17.65 9.34
C THR A 199 2.74 -16.63 8.50
N VAL A 200 4.06 -16.78 8.37
CA VAL A 200 4.86 -15.88 7.54
C VAL A 200 4.44 -15.97 6.07
N ILE A 201 4.18 -17.17 5.54
CA ILE A 201 3.72 -17.35 4.16
C ILE A 201 2.39 -16.62 3.93
N ILE A 202 1.39 -16.85 4.78
CA ILE A 202 0.06 -16.23 4.64
C ILE A 202 0.15 -14.71 4.78
N LEU A 203 0.94 -14.23 5.74
CA LEU A 203 1.17 -12.81 5.97
C LEU A 203 1.77 -12.13 4.73
N VAL A 204 2.76 -12.74 4.09
CA VAL A 204 3.36 -12.24 2.84
C VAL A 204 2.34 -12.26 1.70
N THR A 205 1.56 -13.34 1.56
CA THR A 205 0.51 -13.44 0.53
C THR A 205 -0.56 -12.36 0.70
N LEU A 206 -1.05 -12.14 1.93
CA LEU A 206 -2.05 -11.11 2.22
C LEU A 206 -1.50 -9.70 1.98
N MET A 207 -0.24 -9.43 2.33
CA MET A 207 0.39 -8.15 1.99
C MET A 207 0.45 -7.92 0.48
N ALA A 208 0.80 -8.94 -0.31
CA ALA A 208 0.82 -8.83 -1.76
C ALA A 208 -0.57 -8.51 -2.32
N ILE A 209 -1.62 -9.20 -1.85
CA ILE A 209 -3.01 -8.93 -2.25
C ILE A 209 -3.40 -7.50 -1.93
N VAL A 210 -3.08 -7.02 -0.72
CA VAL A 210 -3.41 -5.66 -0.29
C VAL A 210 -2.71 -4.60 -1.14
N ILE A 211 -1.45 -4.82 -1.55
CA ILE A 211 -0.74 -3.92 -2.47
C ILE A 211 -1.45 -3.86 -3.82
N ILE A 212 -1.81 -5.01 -4.38
CA ILE A 212 -2.54 -5.09 -5.66
C ILE A 212 -3.86 -4.33 -5.57
N VAL A 213 -4.65 -4.56 -4.53
CA VAL A 213 -5.94 -3.87 -4.31
C VAL A 213 -5.73 -2.36 -4.18
N MET A 214 -4.72 -1.91 -3.43
CA MET A 214 -4.40 -0.48 -3.31
C MET A 214 -4.03 0.16 -4.64
N GLU A 215 -3.28 -0.54 -5.50
CA GLU A 215 -2.94 -0.05 -6.84
C GLU A 215 -4.16 0.01 -7.76
N SER A 216 -5.03 -1.01 -7.71
CA SER A 216 -6.30 -1.02 -8.44
C SER A 216 -7.17 0.17 -8.05
N ILE A 217 -7.38 0.41 -6.76
CA ILE A 217 -8.18 1.55 -6.26
C ILE A 217 -7.57 2.89 -6.71
N LYS A 218 -6.24 3.06 -6.62
CA LYS A 218 -5.59 4.29 -7.08
C LYS A 218 -5.80 4.53 -8.57
N LYS A 219 -5.71 3.47 -9.38
CA LYS A 219 -5.93 3.56 -10.82
C LYS A 219 -7.36 3.97 -11.13
N GLU A 220 -8.33 3.39 -10.43
CA GLU A 220 -9.75 3.72 -10.57
C GLU A 220 -10.04 5.18 -10.22
N VAL A 221 -9.59 5.64 -9.04
CA VAL A 221 -9.79 7.03 -8.59
C VAL A 221 -9.13 8.04 -9.54
N ASN A 222 -7.93 7.74 -10.06
CA ASN A 222 -7.25 8.64 -11.00
C ASN A 222 -8.00 8.75 -12.33
N ASN A 223 -8.53 7.64 -12.84
CA ASN A 223 -9.29 7.62 -14.08
C ASN A 223 -10.62 8.40 -13.94
N GLU A 224 -11.30 8.29 -12.80
CA GLU A 224 -12.50 9.07 -12.51
C GLU A 224 -12.20 10.58 -12.45
N MET A 225 -11.10 10.96 -11.79
CA MET A 225 -10.69 12.36 -11.66
C MET A 225 -10.28 12.99 -13.01
N GLU A 226 -9.65 12.22 -13.90
CA GLU A 226 -9.32 12.67 -15.27
C GLU A 226 -10.60 12.97 -16.07
N ASN A 227 -11.59 12.09 -15.98
CA ASN A 227 -12.89 12.27 -16.64
C ASN A 227 -13.65 13.50 -16.10
N ASP A 228 -13.67 13.71 -14.78
CA ASP A 228 -14.28 14.89 -14.17
C ASP A 228 -13.58 16.19 -14.59
N MET A 229 -12.25 16.19 -14.70
CA MET A 229 -11.48 17.35 -15.17
C MET A 229 -11.75 17.68 -16.63
N ASP A 230 -11.92 16.68 -17.48
CA ASP A 230 -12.27 16.87 -18.89
C ASP A 230 -13.67 17.48 -19.03
N THR A 231 -14.66 17.01 -18.26
CA THR A 231 -16.01 17.60 -18.27
C THR A 231 -16.03 19.05 -17.74
N LEU A 232 -15.23 19.36 -16.71
CA LEU A 232 -15.04 20.72 -16.20
C LEU A 232 -14.42 21.63 -17.25
N ARG A 233 -13.39 21.15 -17.95
CA ARG A 233 -12.71 21.88 -19.02
C ARG A 233 -13.64 22.16 -20.19
N GLU A 234 -14.48 21.20 -20.56
CA GLU A 234 -15.51 21.36 -21.59
C GLU A 234 -16.54 22.43 -21.20
N LYS A 235 -17.07 22.37 -19.97
CA LYS A 235 -18.00 23.41 -19.45
C LYS A 235 -17.39 24.81 -19.47
N LEU A 236 -16.14 24.94 -19.03
CA LEU A 236 -15.45 26.24 -18.99
C LEU A 236 -15.19 26.79 -20.40
N SER A 237 -14.82 25.92 -21.34
CA SER A 237 -14.65 26.27 -22.75
C SER A 237 -15.96 26.75 -23.38
N ASN A 238 -17.07 26.06 -23.08
CA ASN A 238 -18.39 26.45 -23.56
C ASN A 238 -18.86 27.79 -22.98
N GLU A 239 -18.62 28.07 -21.69
CA GLU A 239 -18.91 29.38 -21.11
C GLU A 239 -18.05 30.48 -21.73
N LEU A 240 -16.75 30.23 -21.94
CA LEU A 240 -15.86 31.19 -22.59
C LEU A 240 -16.32 31.54 -24.02
N ASN A 241 -16.78 30.54 -24.77
CA ASN A 241 -17.34 30.74 -26.11
C ASN A 241 -18.62 31.60 -26.06
N ARG A 242 -19.53 31.34 -25.13
CA ARG A 242 -20.74 32.16 -24.94
C ARG A 242 -20.40 33.60 -24.58
N VAL A 243 -19.42 33.82 -23.70
CA VAL A 243 -18.95 35.17 -23.36
C VAL A 243 -18.33 35.87 -24.57
N SER A 244 -17.58 35.14 -25.40
CA SER A 244 -17.04 35.65 -26.65
C SER A 244 -18.14 36.07 -27.64
N GLU A 245 -19.19 35.26 -27.80
CA GLU A 245 -20.37 35.58 -28.62
C GLU A 245 -21.13 36.80 -28.11
N ILE A 246 -21.33 36.92 -26.79
CA ILE A 246 -21.93 38.12 -26.18
C ILE A 246 -21.08 39.35 -26.47
N ARG A 247 -19.74 39.23 -26.38
CA ARG A 247 -18.82 40.33 -26.66
C ARG A 247 -18.88 40.78 -28.12
N THR A 248 -18.95 39.85 -29.07
CA THR A 248 -19.07 40.18 -30.50
C THR A 248 -20.43 40.81 -30.81
N LEU A 249 -21.52 40.30 -30.22
CA LEU A 249 -22.84 40.92 -30.34
C LEU A 249 -22.86 42.36 -29.80
N LEU A 250 -22.30 42.59 -28.61
CA LEU A 250 -22.19 43.94 -28.03
C LEU A 250 -21.38 44.88 -28.92
N LYS A 251 -20.26 44.40 -29.47
CA LYS A 251 -19.42 45.19 -30.39
C LYS A 251 -20.20 45.59 -31.64
N ASN A 252 -20.93 44.65 -32.24
CA ASN A 252 -21.74 44.89 -33.43
C ASN A 252 -22.89 45.87 -33.15
N MET A 253 -23.59 45.72 -32.02
CA MET A 253 -24.64 46.67 -31.62
C MET A 253 -24.09 48.08 -31.42
N ASN A 254 -22.92 48.22 -30.81
CA ASN A 254 -22.32 49.53 -30.60
C ASN A 254 -21.96 50.22 -31.93
N THR A 255 -21.46 49.44 -32.91
CA THR A 255 -21.20 49.96 -34.27
C THR A 255 -22.50 50.39 -34.97
N ASP A 256 -23.59 49.66 -34.79
CA ASP A 256 -24.88 50.00 -35.38
C ASP A 256 -25.49 51.29 -34.77
N ILE A 257 -25.32 51.48 -33.46
CA ILE A 257 -25.74 52.71 -32.76
C ILE A 257 -24.98 53.93 -33.27
N ASP A 258 -23.65 53.84 -33.45
CA ASP A 258 -22.84 54.94 -33.99
C ASP A 258 -23.30 55.34 -35.39
N VAL A 259 -23.55 54.38 -36.28
CA VAL A 259 -24.08 54.64 -37.63
C VAL A 259 -25.46 55.31 -37.58
N HIS A 260 -26.30 54.93 -36.62
CA HIS A 260 -27.61 55.54 -36.42
C HIS A 260 -27.50 56.99 -35.91
N LEU A 261 -26.58 57.27 -34.99
CA LEU A 261 -26.31 58.62 -34.49
C LEU A 261 -25.76 59.53 -35.58
N GLU A 262 -24.82 59.06 -36.39
CA GLU A 262 -24.25 59.82 -37.51
C GLU A 262 -25.33 60.19 -38.54
N LYS A 263 -26.29 59.28 -38.81
CA LYS A 263 -27.47 59.57 -39.64
C LYS A 263 -28.38 60.63 -39.04
N ILE A 264 -28.57 60.63 -37.71
CA ILE A 264 -29.38 61.64 -37.01
C ILE A 264 -28.67 62.99 -37.06
N GLU A 265 -27.38 63.03 -36.79
CA GLU A 265 -26.56 64.24 -36.85
C GLU A 265 -26.58 64.84 -38.26
N HIS A 266 -26.39 64.03 -39.30
CA HIS A 266 -26.50 64.47 -40.67
C HIS A 266 -27.90 65.03 -41.00
N LYS A 267 -28.98 64.37 -40.55
CA LYS A 267 -30.36 64.88 -40.73
C LYS A 267 -30.57 66.22 -40.04
N LEU A 268 -30.06 66.39 -38.82
CA LEU A 268 -30.14 67.63 -38.06
C LEU A 268 -29.36 68.76 -38.76
N ASN A 269 -28.14 68.50 -39.21
CA ASN A 269 -27.32 69.46 -39.94
C ASN A 269 -27.96 69.90 -41.26
N VAL A 270 -28.56 68.97 -42.01
CA VAL A 270 -29.33 69.31 -43.21
C VAL A 270 -30.56 70.14 -42.86
N GLY A 271 -31.24 69.85 -41.75
CA GLY A 271 -32.38 70.63 -41.25
C GLY A 271 -32.00 72.07 -40.89
N ILE A 272 -30.92 72.25 -40.12
CA ILE A 272 -30.37 73.56 -39.76
C ILE A 272 -30.00 74.36 -41.02
N ASN A 273 -29.32 73.72 -41.97
CA ASN A 273 -28.93 74.38 -43.23
C ASN A 273 -30.11 74.75 -44.12
N LYS A 274 -31.24 74.04 -44.03
CA LYS A 274 -32.48 74.43 -44.70
C LYS A 274 -33.15 75.61 -44.02
N LEU A 275 -33.21 75.64 -42.69
CA LEU A 275 -33.74 76.77 -41.91
C LEU A 275 -32.95 78.06 -42.18
N ASN A 276 -31.62 77.98 -42.18
CA ASN A 276 -30.74 79.12 -42.49
C ASN A 276 -30.88 79.66 -43.92
N LYS A 277 -31.48 78.89 -44.83
CA LYS A 277 -31.80 79.31 -46.21
C LYS A 277 -33.19 79.94 -46.34
N ILE A 278 -34.06 79.76 -45.35
CA ILE A 278 -35.41 80.35 -45.29
C ILE A 278 -35.37 81.71 -44.58
N ASP A 279 -34.39 81.94 -43.69
CA ASP A 279 -34.13 83.22 -43.00
C ASP A 279 -33.33 84.25 -43.85
N LYS A 280 -33.27 84.07 -45.18
CA LYS A 280 -32.68 85.00 -46.14
C LYS A 280 -33.69 85.38 -47.22
#